data_AF-J2Z5E0-F1
#
_entry.id   AF-J2Z5E0-F1
#
_cell.length_a   1.000
_cell.length_b   1.000
_cell.length_c   1.000
_cell.angle_alpha   90.00
_cell.angle_beta   90.00
_cell.angle_gamma   90.00
#
_symmetry.space_group_name_H-M   'P 1'
#
loop_
_entity.id
_entity.type
_entity.pdbx_description
1 polymer ?
#
loop_
_entity_poly.entity_id
_entity_poly.type
_entity_poly.pdbx_seq_one_letter_code
_entity_poly.pdbx_strand_id
1 'polypeptide(L)'
;MNQEHGRSMIFSSLFNDDFLARPFVRQTVMCPWFYLHAEVREGKEFVGEMLMVSSFDSLKDILEQQHDSFRIRSIHYVTPGFVNKTGQWCMEPLLEASEAINQDGQRIPILTVAGRSYSQLEISTEIDPANVKVLFTHKADGHD
;
A
#
# COMPACT_ATOMS: atom_id res chain seq x y z
N MET A 1 -30.25 13.55 6.73
CA MET A 1 -29.79 13.62 5.33
C MET A 1 -28.41 14.28 5.34
N ASN A 2 -27.39 13.67 4.72
CA ASN A 2 -25.97 14.08 4.64
C ASN A 2 -24.97 13.35 5.57
N GLN A 3 -25.04 12.02 5.69
CA GLN A 3 -23.93 11.21 6.27
C GLN A 3 -23.20 10.34 5.22
N GLU A 4 -23.89 9.94 4.14
CA GLU A 4 -23.30 9.15 3.04
C GLU A 4 -22.33 9.93 2.14
N HIS A 5 -22.37 11.27 2.16
CA HIS A 5 -21.65 12.10 1.18
C HIS A 5 -20.11 12.06 1.34
N GLY A 6 -19.59 11.83 2.55
CA GLY A 6 -18.15 11.84 2.82
C GLY A 6 -17.44 10.54 2.44
N ARG A 7 -18.03 9.38 2.82
CA ARG A 7 -17.58 8.06 2.36
C ARG A 7 -17.61 7.97 0.84
N SER A 8 -18.71 8.44 0.25
CA SER A 8 -18.97 8.28 -1.17
C SER A 8 -17.90 8.93 -2.06
N MET A 9 -17.38 10.13 -1.78
CA MET A 9 -16.48 10.79 -2.74
C MET A 9 -15.07 10.17 -2.85
N ILE A 10 -14.45 9.76 -1.73
CA ILE A 10 -13.12 9.14 -1.75
C ILE A 10 -13.23 7.73 -2.33
N PHE A 11 -14.23 6.98 -1.90
CA PHE A 11 -14.40 5.62 -2.40
C PHE A 11 -14.88 5.58 -3.84
N SER A 12 -15.84 6.40 -4.27
CA SER A 12 -16.27 6.44 -5.69
C SER A 12 -15.17 6.89 -6.66
N SER A 13 -14.18 7.67 -6.19
CA SER A 13 -13.08 8.15 -7.04
C SER A 13 -11.90 7.19 -7.11
N LEU A 14 -11.64 6.43 -6.04
CA LEU A 14 -10.51 5.50 -5.95
C LEU A 14 -10.90 4.03 -6.17
N PHE A 15 -12.16 3.70 -5.92
CA PHE A 15 -12.67 2.34 -5.87
C PHE A 15 -14.00 2.26 -6.62
N ASN A 16 -14.25 1.12 -7.25
CA ASN A 16 -15.60 0.81 -7.68
C ASN A 16 -16.37 0.45 -6.41
N ASP A 17 -17.48 1.11 -6.10
CA ASP A 17 -18.27 0.98 -4.85
C ASP A 17 -18.72 -0.48 -4.55
N ASP A 18 -18.48 -1.41 -5.48
CA ASP A 18 -18.88 -2.81 -5.45
C ASP A 18 -17.76 -3.82 -5.08
N PHE A 19 -16.65 -3.40 -4.48
CA PHE A 19 -15.58 -4.35 -4.13
C PHE A 19 -16.05 -5.46 -3.16
N LEU A 20 -16.93 -5.13 -2.22
CA LEU A 20 -17.54 -6.10 -1.29
C LEU A 20 -18.71 -6.88 -1.90
N ALA A 21 -19.29 -6.42 -3.02
CA ALA A 21 -20.32 -7.14 -3.75
C ALA A 21 -19.75 -8.29 -4.61
N ARG A 22 -18.43 -8.32 -4.82
CA ARG A 22 -17.75 -9.37 -5.59
C ARG A 22 -17.06 -10.36 -4.65
N PRO A 23 -17.61 -11.57 -4.48
CA PRO A 23 -17.05 -12.55 -3.54
C PRO A 23 -15.69 -13.12 -3.94
N PHE A 24 -15.21 -12.83 -5.15
CA PHE A 24 -13.97 -13.39 -5.69
C PHE A 24 -13.15 -12.33 -6.42
N VAL A 25 -11.84 -12.34 -6.18
CA VAL A 25 -10.84 -11.59 -6.95
C VAL A 25 -10.00 -12.60 -7.72
N ARG A 26 -9.94 -12.46 -9.05
CA ARG A 26 -9.09 -13.30 -9.90
C ARG A 26 -7.78 -12.58 -10.19
N GLN A 27 -6.66 -13.12 -9.72
CA GLN A 27 -5.33 -12.71 -10.13
C GLN A 27 -4.88 -13.56 -11.32
N THR A 28 -4.73 -12.95 -12.50
CA THR A 28 -4.23 -13.64 -13.71
C THR A 28 -2.73 -13.91 -13.63
N VAL A 29 -2.01 -13.07 -12.88
CA VAL A 29 -0.56 -13.16 -12.67
C VAL A 29 -0.31 -13.22 -11.16
N MET A 30 0.56 -14.12 -10.73
CA MET A 30 1.00 -14.19 -9.33
C MET A 30 1.94 -13.02 -9.03
N CYS A 31 1.40 -11.85 -8.75
CA CYS A 31 2.18 -10.66 -8.40
C CYS A 31 1.97 -10.26 -6.94
N PRO A 32 2.92 -9.54 -6.33
CA PRO A 32 2.70 -8.92 -5.02
C PRO A 32 1.53 -7.92 -5.04
N TRP A 33 0.99 -7.67 -3.86
CA TRP A 33 -0.13 -6.76 -3.61
C TRP A 33 -0.04 -6.22 -2.19
N PHE A 34 -0.79 -5.17 -1.89
CA PHE A 34 -0.80 -4.54 -0.58
C PHE A 34 -2.17 -4.73 0.06
N TYR A 35 -2.16 -5.08 1.35
CA TYR A 35 -3.35 -5.12 2.18
C TYR A 35 -3.29 -3.94 3.17
N LEU A 36 -4.19 -2.98 3.00
CA LEU A 36 -4.21 -1.73 3.76
C LEU A 36 -5.35 -1.76 4.76
N HIS A 37 -5.06 -1.32 5.97
CA HIS A 37 -6.07 -0.90 6.93
C HIS A 37 -6.10 0.63 6.92
N ALA A 38 -7.24 1.21 6.57
CA ALA A 38 -7.49 2.63 6.60
C ALA A 38 -8.64 2.94 7.57
N GLU A 39 -8.71 4.18 8.02
CA GLU A 39 -9.84 4.70 8.79
C GLU A 39 -10.46 5.86 8.04
N VAL A 40 -11.79 5.83 7.91
CA VAL A 40 -12.56 6.86 7.23
C VAL A 40 -13.55 7.48 8.20
N ARG A 41 -13.62 8.82 8.21
CA ARG A 41 -14.50 9.54 9.11
C ARG A 41 -15.94 9.51 8.61
N GLU A 42 -16.84 9.11 9.49
CA GLU A 42 -18.29 9.14 9.31
C GLU A 42 -18.94 9.95 10.42
N GLY A 43 -19.32 11.19 10.08
CA GLY A 43 -19.81 12.14 11.07
C GLY A 43 -18.74 12.41 12.13
N LYS A 44 -18.91 11.84 13.32
CA LYS A 44 -18.00 12.00 14.46
C LYS A 44 -17.11 10.78 14.72
N GLU A 45 -17.36 9.67 14.06
CA GLU A 45 -16.68 8.40 14.29
C GLU A 45 -15.73 8.09 13.14
N PHE A 46 -14.75 7.21 13.39
CA PHE A 46 -13.92 6.62 12.35
C PHE A 46 -14.30 5.15 12.20
N VAL A 47 -14.44 4.70 10.95
CA VAL A 47 -14.70 3.30 10.63
C VAL A 47 -13.49 2.73 9.89
N GLY A 48 -13.10 1.53 10.30
CA GLY A 48 -12.00 0.79 9.69
C GLY A 48 -12.41 0.18 8.36
N GLU A 49 -11.59 0.39 7.35
CA GLU A 49 -11.77 -0.10 5.97
C GLU A 49 -10.55 -0.93 5.57
N MET A 50 -10.78 -2.03 4.87
CA MET A 50 -9.73 -2.95 4.41
C MET A 50 -9.65 -2.93 2.89
N LEU A 51 -8.47 -2.58 2.36
CA LEU A 51 -8.28 -2.34 0.94
C LEU A 51 -7.21 -3.27 0.38
N MET A 52 -7.49 -3.85 -0.79
CA MET A 52 -6.53 -4.67 -1.54
C MET A 52 -6.03 -3.89 -2.75
N VAL A 53 -4.76 -3.52 -2.75
CA VAL A 53 -4.14 -2.62 -3.74
C VAL A 53 -3.13 -3.41 -4.58
N SER A 54 -3.31 -3.41 -5.90
CA SER A 54 -2.59 -4.33 -6.79
C SER A 54 -1.26 -3.81 -7.32
N SER A 55 -0.93 -2.54 -7.14
CA SER A 55 0.30 -1.94 -7.69
C SER A 55 0.89 -0.89 -6.76
N PHE A 56 2.18 -0.62 -6.94
CA PHE A 56 2.87 0.43 -6.21
C PHE A 56 2.39 1.84 -6.61
N ASP A 57 2.02 2.05 -7.87
CA ASP A 57 1.44 3.32 -8.31
C ASP A 57 0.11 3.60 -7.63
N SER A 58 -0.81 2.62 -7.57
CA SER A 58 -2.07 2.78 -6.84
C SER A 58 -1.86 2.96 -5.33
N LEU A 59 -0.80 2.37 -4.77
CA LEU A 59 -0.43 2.64 -3.38
C LEU A 59 0.00 4.11 -3.20
N LYS A 60 0.81 4.67 -4.10
CA LYS A 60 1.18 6.10 -4.08
C LYS A 60 -0.06 6.97 -4.15
N ASP A 61 -0.96 6.69 -5.09
CA ASP A 61 -2.21 7.44 -5.26
C ASP A 61 -2.98 7.47 -3.93
N ILE A 62 -3.16 6.32 -3.27
CA ILE A 62 -3.88 6.24 -1.98
C ILE A 62 -3.13 6.95 -0.84
N LEU A 63 -1.79 6.87 -0.80
CA LEU A 63 -0.98 7.57 0.20
C LEU A 63 -1.13 9.09 0.10
N GLU A 64 -1.28 9.63 -1.11
CA GLU A 64 -1.48 11.06 -1.38
C GLU A 64 -2.88 11.56 -1.00
N GLN A 65 -3.86 10.65 -0.84
CA GLN A 65 -5.23 10.98 -0.43
C GLN A 65 -5.40 11.10 1.09
N GLN A 66 -4.34 10.92 1.88
CA GLN A 66 -4.45 11.04 3.33
C GLN A 66 -4.77 12.47 3.77
N HIS A 67 -5.83 12.61 4.56
CA HIS A 67 -6.27 13.87 5.15
C HIS A 67 -7.06 13.63 6.46
N ASP A 68 -7.67 14.67 7.03
CA ASP A 68 -8.32 14.58 8.35
C ASP A 68 -9.47 13.56 8.46
N SER A 69 -10.04 13.12 7.33
CA SER A 69 -11.15 12.18 7.27
C SER A 69 -10.80 10.86 6.58
N PHE A 70 -9.55 10.67 6.15
CA PHE A 70 -9.05 9.43 5.57
C PHE A 70 -7.59 9.22 5.99
N ARG A 71 -7.33 8.16 6.76
CA ARG A 71 -6.01 7.89 7.34
C ARG A 71 -5.61 6.45 7.10
N ILE A 72 -4.40 6.22 6.65
CA ILE A 72 -3.87 4.86 6.53
C ILE A 72 -3.24 4.50 7.88
N ARG A 73 -3.66 3.38 8.45
CA ARG A 73 -3.19 2.89 9.75
C ARG A 73 -2.06 1.89 9.62
N SER A 74 -2.21 0.93 8.73
CA SER A 74 -1.17 -0.06 8.48
C SER A 74 -1.23 -0.56 7.05
N ILE A 75 -0.07 -0.98 6.55
CA ILE A 75 0.08 -1.57 5.23
C ILE A 75 0.80 -2.90 5.44
N HIS A 76 0.29 -3.96 4.83
CA HIS A 76 1.00 -5.23 4.71
C HIS A 76 1.37 -5.46 3.27
N TYR A 77 2.59 -5.92 3.04
CA TYR A 77 3.05 -6.37 1.74
C TYR A 77 2.81 -7.87 1.61
N VAL A 78 2.03 -8.25 0.62
CA VAL A 78 1.61 -9.63 0.39
C VAL A 78 2.33 -10.15 -0.84
N THR A 79 3.14 -11.19 -0.66
CA THR A 79 4.10 -11.67 -1.65
C THR A 79 3.90 -13.17 -1.93
N PRO A 80 4.01 -13.60 -3.20
CA PRO A 80 4.07 -15.02 -3.53
C PRO A 80 5.41 -15.63 -3.11
N GLY A 81 5.43 -16.95 -2.94
CA GLY A 81 6.57 -17.70 -2.43
C GLY A 81 7.89 -17.52 -3.18
N PHE A 82 7.83 -17.25 -4.49
CA PHE A 82 9.02 -17.00 -5.30
C PHE A 82 9.59 -15.58 -5.13
N VAL A 83 8.78 -14.61 -4.72
CA VAL A 83 9.22 -13.23 -4.42
C VAL A 83 9.85 -13.17 -3.04
N ASN A 84 9.23 -13.80 -2.05
CA ASN A 84 9.71 -13.82 -0.66
C ASN A 84 10.71 -14.93 -0.35
N LYS A 85 11.05 -15.79 -1.32
CA LYS A 85 12.01 -16.89 -1.17
C LYS A 85 11.66 -17.88 -0.03
N THR A 86 10.39 -17.93 0.39
CA THR A 86 9.89 -18.88 1.41
C THR A 86 9.13 -20.07 0.81
N GLY A 87 8.79 -20.00 -0.48
CA GLY A 87 8.02 -21.03 -1.16
C GLY A 87 6.51 -21.01 -0.86
N GLN A 88 6.03 -20.10 0.01
CA GLN A 88 4.62 -19.91 0.34
C GLN A 88 4.21 -18.43 0.23
N TRP A 89 2.92 -18.17 0.08
CA TRP A 89 2.41 -16.80 0.20
C TRP A 89 2.67 -16.27 1.61
N CYS A 90 3.10 -15.01 1.69
CA CYS A 90 3.37 -14.34 2.95
C CYS A 90 2.71 -12.96 2.96
N MET A 91 2.21 -12.55 4.12
CA MET A 91 1.68 -11.21 4.39
C MET A 91 2.50 -10.63 5.54
N GLU A 92 3.30 -9.62 5.24
CA GLU A 92 4.27 -9.05 6.18
C GLU A 92 3.94 -7.57 6.41
N PRO A 93 4.02 -7.04 7.65
CA PRO A 93 3.90 -5.61 7.88
C PRO A 93 4.95 -4.84 7.07
N LEU A 94 4.48 -3.88 6.26
CA LEU A 94 5.35 -2.98 5.53
C LEU A 94 5.86 -1.92 6.51
N LEU A 95 7.17 -1.86 6.68
CA LEU A 95 7.83 -0.89 7.56
C LEU A 95 8.16 0.41 6.82
N GLU A 96 8.53 0.30 5.54
CA GLU A 96 8.80 1.46 4.70
C GLU A 96 8.42 1.16 3.24
N ALA A 97 7.83 2.16 2.58
CA ALA A 97 7.72 2.20 1.14
C ALA A 97 8.48 3.44 0.62
N SER A 98 9.44 3.22 -0.26
CA SER A 98 10.21 4.28 -0.89
C SER A 98 10.32 4.07 -2.40
N GLU A 99 10.59 5.16 -3.11
CA GLU A 99 10.80 5.17 -4.57
C GLU A 99 12.16 5.79 -4.85
N ALA A 100 12.99 5.07 -5.61
CA ALA A 100 14.26 5.56 -6.10
C ALA A 100 14.20 5.84 -7.60
N ILE A 101 15.08 6.69 -8.12
CA ILE A 101 15.28 6.89 -9.56
C ILE A 101 16.65 6.34 -9.93
N ASN A 102 16.70 5.41 -10.88
CA ASN A 102 17.97 4.89 -11.39
C ASN A 102 18.61 5.84 -12.42
N GLN A 103 19.80 5.49 -12.89
CA GLN A 103 20.55 6.28 -13.88
C GLN A 103 19.79 6.46 -15.21
N ASP A 104 18.90 5.52 -15.55
CA ASP A 104 18.05 5.58 -16.74
C ASP A 104 16.77 6.43 -16.53
N GLY A 105 16.58 7.03 -15.35
CA GLY A 105 15.38 7.78 -15.00
C GLY A 105 14.16 6.90 -14.64
N GLN A 106 14.34 5.58 -14.55
CA GLN A 106 13.30 4.66 -14.14
C GLN A 106 13.06 4.74 -12.63
N ARG A 107 11.79 4.80 -12.25
CA ARG A 107 11.35 4.72 -10.86
C ARG A 107 11.36 3.28 -10.38
N ILE A 108 12.02 3.02 -9.26
CA ILE A 108 12.18 1.70 -8.66
C ILE A 108 11.52 1.71 -7.27
N PRO A 109 10.49 0.88 -7.04
CA PRO A 109 9.94 0.72 -5.71
C PRO A 109 10.92 -0.07 -4.81
N ILE A 110 11.06 0.40 -3.58
CA ILE A 110 11.79 -0.26 -2.50
C ILE A 110 10.80 -0.46 -1.35
N LEU A 111 10.55 -1.72 -0.99
CA LEU A 111 9.58 -2.10 0.03
C LEU A 111 10.28 -2.84 1.16
N THR A 112 10.32 -2.25 2.34
CA THR A 112 11.03 -2.83 3.49
C THR A 112 10.05 -3.42 4.48
N VAL A 113 10.27 -4.68 4.84
CA VAL A 113 9.57 -5.42 5.90
C VAL A 113 10.59 -5.84 6.96
N ALA A 114 10.15 -6.55 8.00
CA ALA A 114 11.06 -7.01 9.06
C ALA A 114 12.20 -7.90 8.50
N GLY A 115 13.43 -7.39 8.53
CA GLY A 115 14.63 -8.12 8.13
C GLY A 115 14.82 -8.30 6.62
N ARG A 116 14.02 -7.63 5.77
CA ARG A 116 14.13 -7.76 4.31
C ARG A 116 13.65 -6.51 3.59
N SER A 117 14.29 -6.19 2.46
CA SER A 117 13.79 -5.22 1.49
C SER A 117 13.59 -5.88 0.13
N TYR A 118 12.51 -5.50 -0.56
CA TYR A 118 12.16 -5.93 -1.89
C TYR A 118 12.39 -4.79 -2.88
N SER A 119 13.16 -5.05 -3.94
CA SER A 119 13.28 -4.21 -5.11
C SER A 119 12.99 -5.06 -6.35
N GLN A 120 12.28 -4.49 -7.33
CA GLN A 120 11.88 -5.22 -8.54
C GLN A 120 13.06 -5.60 -9.45
N LEU A 121 14.26 -5.10 -9.12
CA LEU A 121 15.52 -5.38 -9.79
C LEU A 121 16.42 -6.16 -8.84
N GLU A 122 16.78 -7.40 -9.23
CA GLU A 122 18.03 -8.05 -8.78
C GLU A 122 19.23 -7.50 -9.59
N ILE A 123 19.15 -6.26 -10.09
CA ILE A 123 20.17 -5.67 -10.95
C ILE A 123 21.12 -4.85 -10.08
N SER A 124 22.39 -5.13 -10.30
CA SER A 124 23.59 -4.42 -9.84
C SER A 124 23.66 -2.96 -10.33
N THR A 125 22.57 -2.21 -10.24
CA THR A 125 22.54 -0.78 -10.50
C THR A 125 22.64 -0.11 -9.15
N GLU A 126 23.77 0.56 -8.90
CA GLU A 126 23.96 1.41 -7.74
C GLU A 126 22.81 2.42 -7.68
N ILE A 127 21.87 2.17 -6.76
CA ILE A 127 20.84 3.14 -6.41
C ILE A 127 21.57 4.24 -5.65
N ASP A 128 21.60 5.44 -6.20
CA ASP A 128 22.12 6.59 -5.48
C ASP A 128 21.22 6.84 -4.26
N PRO A 129 21.75 6.69 -3.02
CA PRO A 129 20.97 6.92 -1.81
C PRO A 129 20.43 8.36 -1.71
N ALA A 130 21.00 9.33 -2.43
CA ALA A 130 20.48 10.70 -2.49
C ALA A 130 19.16 10.82 -3.27
N ASN A 131 18.78 9.81 -4.08
CA ASN A 131 17.61 9.84 -4.95
C ASN A 131 16.46 8.97 -4.45
N VAL A 132 16.43 8.65 -3.16
CA VAL A 132 15.36 7.85 -2.53
C VAL A 132 14.33 8.78 -1.88
N LYS A 133 13.08 8.70 -2.34
CA LYS A 133 11.93 9.39 -1.73
C LYS A 133 11.15 8.40 -0.88
N VAL A 134 11.10 8.63 0.43
CA VAL A 134 10.23 7.89 1.35
C VAL A 134 8.79 8.34 1.17
N LEU A 135 7.88 7.40 0.98
CA LEU A 135 6.45 7.63 0.75
C LEU A 135 5.60 7.18 1.94
N PHE A 136 6.07 6.15 2.66
CA PHE A 136 5.42 5.63 3.84
C PHE A 136 6.48 5.10 4.81
N THR A 137 6.24 5.34 6.11
CA THR A 137 6.97 4.71 7.20
C THR A 137 5.95 4.26 8.23
N HIS A 138 6.04 3.01 8.67
CA HIS A 138 5.22 2.51 9.76
C HIS A 138 5.57 3.27 11.03
N LYS A 139 4.58 3.92 11.62
CA LYS A 139 4.71 4.48 12.96
C LYS A 139 4.49 3.33 13.92
N ALA A 140 5.51 2.97 14.69
CA ALA A 140 5.30 2.11 15.84
C ALA A 140 4.25 2.80 16.71
N ASP A 141 3.13 2.13 16.99
CA ASP A 141 2.12 2.66 17.88
C ASP A 141 2.80 2.90 19.25
N GLY A 142 3.08 4.16 19.54
CA GLY A 142 3.29 4.60 20.90
C GLY A 142 1.98 4.34 21.62
N HIS A 143 1.94 3.32 22.46
CA HIS A 143 0.96 3.22 23.51
C HIS A 143 1.18 4.42 24.44
N ASP A 144 0.37 5.46 24.27
CA ASP A 144 0.08 6.48 25.28
C ASP A 144 -1.44 6.55 25.48
#